data_AF-A0A1E5SZ02-F1
#
_entry.id   AF-A0A1E5SZ02-F1
#
_cell.length_a   1.000
_cell.length_b   1.000
_cell.length_c   1.000
_cell.angle_alpha   90.00
_cell.angle_beta   90.00
_cell.angle_gamma   90.00
#
_symmetry.space_group_name_H-M   'P 1'
#
loop_
_entity.id
_entity.type
_entity.pdbx_description
1 polymer ?
#
loop_
_entity_poly.entity_id
_entity_poly.type
_entity_poly.pdbx_seq_one_letter_code
_entity_poly.pdbx_strand_id
1 'polypeptide(L)'
;MEFIGRVNSRKVFYVQVRNNPEWKPALPKRDWVAFTIANKEDEELVRSSVKVCMDKNVSYTCSTGALAGITEDYFDEEIAWRGVDYEMRTKQKYDYEKSPMTTAHKNFGEGFWFASTLANDDNFEIDKVVCLDFTKSKVKKHLIDLVEKINNGWLPSNGDSEVALYDYK
;
A
#
# COMPACT_ATOMS: atom_id res chain seq x y z
N MET A 1 -8.08 10.49 6.27
CA MET A 1 -7.57 10.29 4.90
C MET A 1 -7.56 11.63 4.20
N GLU A 2 -6.46 12.01 3.59
CA GLU A 2 -6.27 13.31 2.95
C GLU A 2 -5.92 13.15 1.47
N PHE A 3 -6.58 13.89 0.59
CA PHE A 3 -6.24 13.89 -0.84
C PHE A 3 -4.93 14.68 -1.06
N ILE A 4 -3.92 14.06 -1.66
CA ILE A 4 -2.62 14.70 -1.90
C ILE A 4 -2.32 14.92 -3.38
N GLY A 5 -3.15 14.38 -4.28
CA GLY A 5 -3.05 14.64 -5.71
C GLY A 5 -3.57 13.49 -6.56
N ARG A 6 -3.24 13.54 -7.84
CA ARG A 6 -3.69 12.57 -8.84
C ARG A 6 -2.52 12.16 -9.71
N VAL A 7 -2.39 10.88 -10.01
CA VAL A 7 -1.47 10.33 -11.00
C VAL A 7 -2.31 9.58 -12.03
N ASN A 8 -2.26 10.00 -13.30
CA ASN A 8 -3.17 9.51 -14.34
C ASN A 8 -4.66 9.61 -13.91
N SER A 9 -5.42 8.51 -13.98
CA SER A 9 -6.81 8.45 -13.51
C SER A 9 -6.94 8.19 -12.00
N ARG A 10 -5.84 7.95 -11.27
CA ARG A 10 -5.86 7.52 -9.86
C ARG A 10 -5.77 8.69 -8.89
N LYS A 11 -6.68 8.72 -7.92
CA LYS A 11 -6.62 9.64 -6.77
C LYS A 11 -5.65 9.09 -5.74
N VAL A 12 -4.68 9.90 -5.33
CA VAL A 12 -3.70 9.55 -4.30
C VAL A 12 -4.12 10.17 -2.98
N PHE A 13 -4.23 9.33 -1.95
CA PHE A 13 -4.59 9.73 -0.60
C PHE A 13 -3.47 9.40 0.37
N TYR A 14 -3.23 10.28 1.32
CA TYR A 14 -2.34 10.09 2.45
C TYR A 14 -3.13 9.74 3.72
N VAL A 15 -2.63 8.76 4.47
CA VAL A 15 -3.14 8.39 5.78
C VAL A 15 -1.97 8.11 6.70
N GLN A 16 -1.78 8.98 7.69
CA GLN A 16 -0.97 8.62 8.86
C GLN A 16 -1.74 7.60 9.69
N VAL A 17 -1.15 6.43 9.95
CA VAL A 17 -1.77 5.35 10.74
C VAL A 17 -1.50 5.55 12.23
N ARG A 18 -0.25 5.87 12.57
CA ARG A 18 0.16 6.08 13.95
C ARG A 18 -0.60 7.25 14.56
N ASN A 19 -1.21 7.02 15.72
CA ASN A 19 -1.98 8.00 16.50
C ASN A 19 -3.20 8.60 15.76
N ASN A 20 -3.76 7.90 14.78
CA ASN A 20 -4.94 8.35 14.04
C ASN A 20 -6.10 7.36 14.20
N PRO A 21 -6.98 7.49 15.19
CA PRO A 21 -8.06 6.51 15.41
C PRO A 21 -9.01 6.37 14.22
N GLU A 22 -9.14 7.42 13.40
CA GLU A 22 -10.06 7.48 12.26
C GLU A 22 -9.51 6.85 10.97
N TRP A 23 -8.30 6.29 10.99
CA TRP A 23 -7.65 5.77 9.79
C TRP A 23 -8.41 4.58 9.18
N LYS A 24 -8.85 3.62 10.01
CA LYS A 24 -9.55 2.40 9.58
C LYS A 24 -10.91 2.68 8.92
N PRO A 25 -11.82 3.46 9.53
CA PRO A 25 -13.12 3.74 8.89
C PRO A 25 -12.98 4.54 7.60
N ALA A 26 -11.93 5.35 7.45
CA ALA A 26 -11.70 6.19 6.28
C ALA A 26 -11.25 5.43 5.02
N LEU A 27 -10.83 4.17 5.13
CA LEU A 27 -10.36 3.39 3.98
C LEU A 27 -11.48 3.08 2.98
N PRO A 28 -11.17 3.03 1.67
CA PRO A 28 -12.10 2.55 0.65
C PRO A 28 -12.57 1.12 0.94
N LYS A 29 -13.70 0.72 0.32
CA LYS A 29 -14.29 -0.62 0.50
C LYS A 29 -13.88 -1.64 -0.57
N ARG A 30 -13.29 -1.16 -1.67
CA ARG A 30 -12.85 -1.89 -2.87
C ARG A 30 -12.15 -0.94 -3.83
N ASP A 31 -11.56 -1.48 -4.89
CA ASP A 31 -10.99 -0.77 -6.04
C ASP A 31 -9.83 0.16 -5.65
N TRP A 32 -8.96 -0.29 -4.74
CA TRP A 32 -7.88 0.55 -4.20
C TRP A 32 -6.57 -0.21 -3.95
N VAL A 33 -5.46 0.52 -4.09
CA VAL A 33 -4.11 0.07 -3.74
C VAL A 33 -3.76 0.51 -2.32
N ALA A 34 -3.25 -0.43 -1.51
CA ALA A 34 -2.53 -0.10 -0.30
C ALA A 34 -1.04 0.11 -0.63
N PHE A 35 -0.57 1.35 -0.52
CA PHE A 35 0.86 1.66 -0.58
C PHE A 35 1.38 1.83 0.86
N THR A 36 1.97 0.78 1.43
CA THR A 36 2.37 0.77 2.84
C THR A 36 3.82 1.20 3.03
N ILE A 37 4.04 2.06 4.03
CA ILE A 37 5.35 2.69 4.28
C ILE A 37 5.72 2.40 5.74
N ALA A 38 6.72 1.53 5.92
CA ALA A 38 7.08 1.02 7.24
C ALA A 38 8.60 0.86 7.40
N ASN A 39 9.13 1.36 8.52
CA ASN A 39 10.51 1.13 8.94
C ASN A 39 10.57 0.16 10.12
N LYS A 40 11.80 -0.22 10.51
CA LYS A 40 12.04 -1.23 11.56
C LYS A 40 11.31 -0.91 12.86
N GLU A 41 11.19 0.36 13.21
CA GLU A 41 10.52 0.85 14.41
C GLU A 41 8.98 0.88 14.33
N ASP A 42 8.40 0.44 13.21
CA ASP A 42 6.96 0.43 12.95
C ASP A 42 6.37 -0.99 12.88
N GLU A 43 7.18 -2.02 13.19
CA GLU A 43 6.80 -3.43 13.09
C GLU A 43 5.50 -3.76 13.84
N GLU A 44 5.28 -3.10 14.99
CA GLU A 44 4.09 -3.31 15.82
C GLU A 44 2.77 -2.95 15.09
N LEU A 45 2.84 -2.08 14.07
CA LEU A 45 1.68 -1.62 13.33
C LEU A 45 1.38 -2.51 12.12
N VAL A 46 2.38 -3.19 11.56
CA VAL A 46 2.30 -3.89 10.26
C VAL A 46 1.19 -4.94 10.27
N ARG A 47 1.28 -5.95 11.14
CA ARG A 47 0.34 -7.08 11.14
C ARG A 47 -1.11 -6.65 11.36
N SER A 48 -1.34 -5.71 12.28
CA SER A 48 -2.69 -5.20 12.54
C SER A 48 -3.25 -4.39 11.37
N SER A 49 -2.40 -3.70 10.63
CA SER A 49 -2.79 -2.86 9.50
C SER A 49 -3.09 -3.70 8.25
N VAL A 50 -2.32 -4.77 8.02
CA VAL A 50 -2.57 -5.76 6.97
C VAL A 50 -3.99 -6.33 7.07
N LYS A 51 -4.37 -6.81 8.27
CA LYS A 51 -5.72 -7.33 8.53
C LYS A 51 -6.81 -6.33 8.17
N VAL A 52 -6.63 -5.06 8.58
CA VAL A 52 -7.58 -3.99 8.26
C VAL A 52 -7.67 -3.75 6.76
N CYS A 53 -6.57 -3.78 6.02
CA CYS A 53 -6.58 -3.61 4.56
C CYS A 53 -7.34 -4.76 3.88
N MET A 54 -7.10 -5.99 4.32
CA MET A 54 -7.80 -7.17 3.82
C MET A 54 -9.29 -7.15 4.15
N ASP A 55 -9.69 -6.70 5.35
CA ASP A 55 -11.10 -6.49 5.74
C ASP A 55 -11.79 -5.40 4.90
N LYS A 56 -11.01 -4.53 4.27
CA LYS A 56 -11.46 -3.44 3.40
C LYS A 56 -11.36 -3.79 1.91
N ASN A 57 -11.18 -5.07 1.59
CA ASN A 57 -11.05 -5.61 0.23
C ASN A 57 -10.06 -4.77 -0.60
N VAL A 58 -8.84 -4.59 -0.09
CA VAL A 58 -7.76 -4.07 -0.91
C VAL A 58 -7.59 -4.92 -2.17
N SER A 59 -7.37 -4.28 -3.32
CA SER A 59 -7.24 -4.96 -4.62
C SER A 59 -5.77 -5.22 -4.99
N TYR A 60 -4.86 -4.39 -4.47
CA TYR A 60 -3.44 -4.50 -4.75
C TYR A 60 -2.64 -3.95 -3.58
N THR A 61 -1.50 -4.54 -3.26
CA THR A 61 -0.60 -4.03 -2.22
C THR A 61 0.79 -3.80 -2.78
N CYS A 62 1.40 -2.69 -2.35
CA CYS A 62 2.77 -2.35 -2.69
C CYS A 62 3.44 -1.81 -1.43
N SER A 63 4.39 -2.59 -0.91
CA SER A 63 5.07 -2.30 0.35
C SER A 63 6.42 -1.64 0.12
N THR A 64 6.76 -0.64 0.93
CA THR A 64 8.05 0.04 0.88
C THR A 64 8.60 0.37 2.28
N GLY A 65 9.83 0.85 2.33
CA GLY A 65 10.58 1.12 3.54
C GLY A 65 11.37 -0.11 4.02
N ALA A 66 11.98 -0.01 5.20
CA ALA A 66 12.85 -1.06 5.71
C ALA A 66 12.11 -2.39 6.02
N LEU A 67 10.78 -2.34 6.17
CA LEU A 67 9.91 -3.51 6.39
C LEU A 67 9.08 -3.89 5.16
N ALA A 68 9.47 -3.46 3.95
CA ALA A 68 8.72 -3.76 2.72
C ALA A 68 8.44 -5.26 2.54
N GLY A 69 9.49 -6.10 2.57
CA GLY A 69 9.35 -7.55 2.41
C GLY A 69 8.56 -8.20 3.53
N ILE A 70 8.80 -7.81 4.80
CA ILE A 70 8.02 -8.34 5.94
C ILE A 70 6.54 -7.96 5.82
N THR A 71 6.23 -6.77 5.30
CA THR A 71 4.85 -6.33 5.13
C THR A 71 4.14 -7.13 4.03
N GLU A 72 4.83 -7.41 2.92
CA GLU A 72 4.39 -8.32 1.87
C GLU A 72 4.16 -9.74 2.40
N ASP A 73 5.12 -10.30 3.15
CA ASP A 73 4.99 -11.63 3.79
C ASP A 73 3.72 -11.71 4.67
N TYR A 74 3.40 -10.66 5.41
CA TYR A 74 2.18 -10.62 6.22
C TYR A 74 0.90 -10.55 5.37
N PHE A 75 0.91 -9.87 4.23
CA PHE A 75 -0.24 -9.90 3.31
C PHE A 75 -0.42 -11.31 2.74
N ASP A 76 0.65 -11.97 2.30
CA ASP A 76 0.61 -13.34 1.78
C ASP A 76 0.13 -14.34 2.84
N GLU A 77 0.61 -14.21 4.08
CA GLU A 77 0.15 -15.03 5.21
C GLU A 77 -1.36 -14.85 5.45
N GLU A 78 -1.85 -13.60 5.45
CA GLU A 78 -3.27 -13.30 5.68
C GLU A 78 -4.15 -13.80 4.51
N ILE A 79 -3.69 -13.71 3.26
CA ILE A 79 -4.37 -14.31 2.09
C ILE A 79 -4.48 -15.82 2.26
N ALA A 80 -3.37 -16.49 2.60
CA ALA A 80 -3.35 -17.94 2.79
C ALA A 80 -4.29 -18.39 3.93
N TRP A 81 -4.26 -17.70 5.08
CA TRP A 81 -5.16 -18.01 6.20
C TRP A 81 -6.62 -17.82 5.85
N ARG A 82 -6.98 -16.73 5.15
CA ARG A 82 -8.36 -16.51 4.68
C ARG A 82 -8.80 -17.58 3.69
N GLY A 83 -7.88 -18.05 2.85
CA GLY A 83 -8.09 -19.20 1.97
C GLY A 83 -8.44 -20.45 2.77
N VAL A 84 -7.59 -20.85 3.72
CA VAL A 84 -7.83 -22.00 4.60
C VAL A 84 -9.17 -21.89 5.32
N ASP A 85 -9.46 -20.73 5.93
CA ASP A 85 -10.72 -20.49 6.65
C ASP A 85 -11.95 -20.62 5.74
N TYR A 86 -11.86 -20.10 4.52
CA TYR A 86 -12.93 -20.23 3.52
C TYR A 86 -13.16 -21.69 3.16
N GLU A 87 -12.12 -22.45 2.84
CA GLU A 87 -12.24 -23.86 2.45
C GLU A 87 -12.77 -24.72 3.61
N MET A 88 -12.32 -24.45 4.84
CA MET A 88 -12.79 -25.15 6.03
C MET A 88 -14.29 -24.95 6.25
N ARG A 89 -14.78 -23.71 6.08
CA ARG A 89 -16.18 -23.32 6.31
C ARG A 89 -17.11 -23.75 5.19
N THR A 90 -16.69 -23.61 3.93
CA THR A 90 -17.56 -23.77 2.75
C THR A 90 -17.41 -25.13 2.08
N LYS A 91 -16.31 -25.85 2.34
CA LYS A 91 -15.90 -27.07 1.62
C LYS A 91 -15.67 -26.85 0.12
N GLN A 92 -15.48 -25.60 -0.29
CA GLN A 92 -15.14 -25.22 -1.67
C GLN A 92 -13.70 -24.74 -1.73
N LYS A 93 -13.00 -25.00 -2.85
CA LYS A 93 -11.63 -24.52 -3.07
C LYS A 93 -11.61 -22.99 -3.13
N TYR A 94 -10.63 -22.38 -2.47
CA TYR A 94 -10.44 -20.94 -2.53
C TYR A 94 -9.88 -20.50 -3.89
N ASP A 95 -10.39 -19.39 -4.38
CA ASP A 95 -10.04 -18.83 -5.69
C ASP A 95 -9.01 -17.71 -5.50
N TYR A 96 -7.73 -18.07 -5.61
CA TYR A 96 -6.62 -17.15 -5.39
C TYR A 96 -6.52 -16.07 -6.48
N GLU A 97 -7.13 -16.26 -7.65
CA GLU A 97 -7.20 -15.23 -8.71
C GLU A 97 -8.03 -14.00 -8.29
N LYS A 98 -8.77 -14.11 -7.17
CA LYS A 98 -9.53 -13.01 -6.57
C LYS A 98 -8.83 -12.38 -5.36
N SER A 99 -7.63 -12.85 -5.04
CA SER A 99 -6.81 -12.28 -3.96
C SER A 99 -6.06 -11.05 -4.48
N PRO A 100 -5.79 -10.05 -3.63
CA PRO A 100 -4.94 -8.94 -4.04
C PRO A 100 -3.54 -9.44 -4.40
N MET A 101 -2.98 -8.88 -5.46
CA MET A 101 -1.55 -9.03 -5.75
C MET A 101 -0.74 -8.27 -4.71
N THR A 102 0.37 -8.88 -4.28
CA THR A 102 1.29 -8.32 -3.29
C THR A 102 2.64 -8.05 -3.96
N THR A 103 3.25 -6.92 -3.60
CA THR A 103 4.58 -6.52 -4.08
C THR A 103 5.35 -5.79 -3.00
N ALA A 104 6.68 -5.93 -2.99
CA ALA A 104 7.59 -5.13 -2.17
C ALA A 104 8.69 -4.44 -2.98
N HIS A 105 8.89 -3.16 -2.72
CA HIS A 105 9.85 -2.32 -3.44
C HIS A 105 10.83 -1.67 -2.45
N LYS A 106 12.13 -1.93 -2.68
CA LYS A 106 13.23 -1.35 -1.86
C LYS A 106 13.41 0.15 -2.12
N ASN A 107 13.20 0.58 -3.37
CA ASN A 107 13.27 1.98 -3.74
C ASN A 107 11.89 2.63 -3.53
N PHE A 108 11.84 3.67 -2.71
CA PHE A 108 10.60 4.34 -2.31
C PHE A 108 9.89 5.00 -3.50
N GLY A 109 10.63 5.75 -4.32
CA GLY A 109 10.08 6.46 -5.46
C GLY A 109 9.57 5.50 -6.53
N GLU A 110 10.30 4.42 -6.78
CA GLU A 110 9.94 3.36 -7.72
C GLU A 110 8.71 2.59 -7.25
N GLY A 111 8.64 2.19 -5.98
CA GLY A 111 7.44 1.56 -5.43
C GLY A 111 6.21 2.47 -5.52
N PHE A 112 6.35 3.75 -5.21
CA PHE A 112 5.23 4.70 -5.34
C PHE A 112 4.82 4.90 -6.80
N TRP A 113 5.78 5.02 -7.72
CA TRP A 113 5.51 5.07 -9.15
C TRP A 113 4.77 3.81 -9.62
N PHE A 114 5.24 2.63 -9.23
CA PHE A 114 4.62 1.36 -9.58
C PHE A 114 3.17 1.28 -9.09
N ALA A 115 2.93 1.57 -7.79
CA ALA A 115 1.60 1.57 -7.21
C ALA A 115 0.63 2.56 -7.89
N SER A 116 1.14 3.74 -8.27
CA SER A 116 0.33 4.82 -8.85
C SER A 116 0.15 4.74 -10.36
N THR A 117 0.94 3.93 -11.06
CA THR A 117 0.90 3.86 -12.53
C THR A 117 0.65 2.46 -13.09
N LEU A 118 1.23 1.41 -12.49
CA LEU A 118 1.26 0.05 -13.06
C LEU A 118 0.43 -0.98 -12.30
N ALA A 119 0.22 -0.82 -10.99
CA ALA A 119 -0.56 -1.77 -10.20
C ALA A 119 -1.94 -1.99 -10.83
N ASN A 120 -2.23 -3.19 -11.31
CA ASN A 120 -3.46 -3.51 -12.05
C ASN A 120 -4.10 -4.76 -11.47
N ASP A 121 -5.43 -4.84 -11.57
CA ASP A 121 -6.22 -6.02 -11.22
C ASP A 121 -7.18 -6.29 -12.39
N ASP A 122 -7.17 -7.52 -12.91
CA ASP A 122 -7.97 -7.87 -14.08
C ASP A 122 -9.48 -7.86 -13.81
N ASN A 123 -9.88 -7.88 -12.53
CA ASN A 123 -11.27 -7.89 -12.11
C ASN A 123 -11.82 -6.49 -11.80
N PHE A 124 -10.96 -5.49 -11.52
CA PHE A 124 -11.37 -4.19 -11.01
C PHE A 124 -10.56 -3.01 -11.56
N GLU A 125 -11.24 -1.90 -11.88
CA GLU A 125 -10.57 -0.65 -12.22
C GLU A 125 -10.07 0.07 -10.96
N ILE A 126 -8.77 -0.03 -10.70
CA ILE A 126 -8.11 0.64 -9.57
C ILE A 126 -8.03 2.15 -9.84
N ASP A 127 -8.85 2.93 -9.12
CA ASP A 127 -8.93 4.39 -9.23
C ASP A 127 -8.37 5.14 -8.01
N LYS A 128 -7.92 4.42 -6.97
CA LYS A 128 -7.40 4.99 -5.72
C LYS A 128 -6.10 4.34 -5.28
N VAL A 129 -5.15 5.17 -4.87
CA VAL A 129 -3.95 4.75 -4.14
C VAL A 129 -4.02 5.37 -2.76
N VAL A 130 -3.93 4.54 -1.71
CA VAL A 130 -3.91 4.99 -0.32
C VAL A 130 -2.53 4.71 0.25
N CYS A 131 -1.77 5.78 0.47
CA CYS A 131 -0.48 5.77 1.12
C CYS A 131 -0.69 5.65 2.64
N LEU A 132 -0.45 4.45 3.16
CA LEU A 132 -0.54 4.10 4.57
C LEU A 132 0.83 4.28 5.22
N ASP A 133 0.98 5.41 5.91
CA ASP A 133 2.23 5.81 6.55
C ASP A 133 2.23 5.38 8.02
N PHE A 134 3.09 4.40 8.33
CA PHE A 134 3.25 3.89 9.70
C PHE A 134 4.31 4.68 10.48
N THR A 135 5.15 5.41 9.75
CA THR A 135 6.36 6.03 10.26
C THR A 135 6.03 7.12 11.27
N LYS A 136 6.91 7.31 12.26
CA LYS A 136 6.78 8.43 13.22
C LYS A 136 7.00 9.78 12.53
N SER A 137 7.91 9.80 11.56
CA SER A 137 8.42 11.03 10.97
C SER A 137 7.62 11.55 9.79
N LYS A 138 6.63 10.77 9.30
CA LYS A 138 5.77 11.09 8.17
C LYS A 138 6.52 11.28 6.85
N VAL A 139 5.91 10.93 5.74
CA VAL A 139 6.53 11.08 4.39
C VAL A 139 5.63 11.85 3.42
N LYS A 140 4.68 12.62 3.94
CA LYS A 140 3.62 13.24 3.13
C LYS A 140 4.18 14.21 2.10
N LYS A 141 5.14 15.07 2.45
CA LYS A 141 5.73 16.03 1.50
C LYS A 141 6.42 15.29 0.36
N HIS A 142 7.18 14.25 0.68
CA HIS A 142 7.85 13.45 -0.34
C HIS A 142 6.87 12.80 -1.32
N LEU A 143 5.73 12.30 -0.83
CA LEU A 143 4.67 11.77 -1.68
C LEU A 143 4.06 12.85 -2.59
N ILE A 144 3.83 14.06 -2.09
CA ILE A 144 3.33 15.19 -2.90
C ILE A 144 4.33 15.52 -4.01
N ASP A 145 5.61 15.61 -3.67
CA ASP A 145 6.69 15.89 -4.63
C ASP A 145 6.76 14.80 -5.71
N LEU A 146 6.60 13.53 -5.32
CA LEU A 146 6.55 12.41 -6.27
C LEU A 146 5.33 12.48 -7.19
N VAL A 147 4.15 12.83 -6.66
CA VAL A 147 2.96 13.04 -7.50
C VAL A 147 3.24 14.11 -8.57
N GLU A 148 3.85 15.24 -8.18
CA GLU A 148 4.21 16.30 -9.13
C GLU A 148 5.25 15.83 -10.15
N LYS A 149 6.33 15.17 -9.70
CA LYS A 149 7.37 14.61 -10.57
C LYS A 149 6.78 13.66 -11.62
N ILE A 150 5.95 12.71 -11.19
CA ILE A 150 5.34 11.71 -12.07
C ILE A 150 4.45 12.38 -13.12
N ASN A 151 3.63 13.36 -12.71
CA ASN A 151 2.80 14.12 -13.65
C ASN A 151 3.62 14.94 -14.66
N ASN A 152 4.86 15.29 -14.31
CA ASN A 152 5.82 15.96 -15.19
C ASN A 152 6.70 14.98 -15.99
N GLY A 153 6.36 13.68 -16.03
CA GLY A 153 7.03 12.67 -16.84
C GLY A 153 8.27 12.04 -16.20
N TRP A 154 8.46 12.22 -14.89
CA TRP A 154 9.52 11.51 -14.16
C TRP A 154 9.28 9.99 -14.18
N LEU A 155 10.37 9.25 -14.38
CA LEU A 155 10.43 7.81 -14.24
C LEU A 155 11.50 7.46 -13.19
N PRO A 156 11.28 6.42 -12.37
CA PRO A 156 12.30 5.95 -11.44
C PRO A 156 13.56 5.49 -12.18
N SER A 157 14.74 5.81 -11.63
CA SER A 157 16.01 5.34 -12.17
C SER A 157 16.28 3.89 -11.81
N ASN A 158 16.90 3.13 -12.71
CA ASN A 158 17.31 1.73 -12.49
C ASN A 158 18.47 1.56 -11.48
N GLY A 159 18.89 2.63 -10.78
CA GLY A 159 20.06 2.67 -9.92
C GLY A 159 19.75 3.28 -8.55
N ASP A 160 20.30 2.62 -7.53
CA ASP A 160 20.26 2.86 -6.09
C ASP A 160 18.89 2.84 -5.38
N SER A 161 18.92 2.35 -4.14
CA SER A 161 17.76 2.28 -3.25
C SER A 161 17.46 3.68 -2.73
N GLU A 162 16.57 4.43 -3.38
CA GLU A 162 16.07 5.70 -2.87
C GLU A 162 15.23 5.44 -1.62
N VAL A 163 15.59 6.08 -0.51
CA VAL A 163 14.85 6.00 0.75
C VAL A 163 13.81 7.12 0.83
N ALA A 164 12.76 6.91 1.62
CA ALA A 164 11.77 7.96 1.86
C ALA A 164 12.42 9.18 2.53
N LEU A 165 12.08 10.38 2.06
CA LEU A 165 12.37 11.64 2.73
C LEU A 165 11.27 11.93 3.75
N TYR A 166 11.66 12.16 5.01
CA TYR A 166 10.73 12.38 6.10
C TYR A 166 10.41 13.86 6.31
N ASP A 167 9.22 14.15 6.86
CA ASP A 167 8.74 15.53 7.03
C ASP A 167 9.47 16.31 8.14
N TYR A 168 10.26 15.65 8.99
CA TYR A 168 11.06 16.23 10.08
C TYR A 168 12.57 16.26 9.81
N LYS A 169 13.22 17.32 10.34
CA LYS A 169 14.62 17.33 10.80
C LYS A 169 14.64 17.18 12.32
#